data_AF-A0A9E5ZL83-F1
#
_entry.id   AF-A0A9E5ZL83-F1
#
_cell.length_a   1.000
_cell.length_b   1.000
_cell.length_c   1.000
_cell.angle_alpha   90.00
_cell.angle_beta   90.00
_cell.angle_gamma   90.00
#
_symmetry.space_group_name_H-M   'P 1'
#
loop_
_entity.id
_entity.type
_entity.pdbx_description
1 polymer ?
#
loop_
_entity_poly.entity_id
_entity_poly.type
_entity_poly.pdbx_seq_one_letter_code
_entity_poly.pdbx_strand_id
1 'polypeptide(L)' 'MEKEVILRLVSFYHQEKNKAYYFLTNLFDEPAQNITSLYKIRWQIELMFKKIK' A
#
# COMPACT_ATOMS: atom_id res chain seq x y z
N MET A 1 1.68 26.11 -11.78
CA MET A 1 2.52 26.04 -10.57
C MET A 1 2.80 24.57 -10.32
N GLU A 2 4.04 24.13 -10.51
CA GLU A 2 4.46 22.82 -10.01
C GLU A 2 4.47 22.86 -8.49
N LYS A 3 3.94 21.80 -7.87
CA LYS A 3 3.88 21.66 -6.42
C LYS A 3 4.68 20.42 -6.06
N GLU A 4 5.85 20.63 -5.47
CA GLU A 4 6.68 19.52 -4.98
C GLU A 4 6.02 18.91 -3.75
N VAL A 5 5.93 17.57 -3.74
CA VAL A 5 5.35 16.79 -2.64
C VAL A 5 6.35 15.72 -2.25
N ILE A 6 6.75 15.72 -0.98
CA ILE A 6 7.61 14.69 -0.42
C ILE A 6 6.73 13.47 -0.12
N LEU A 7 7.17 12.31 -0.60
CA LEU A 7 6.51 11.02 -0.36
C LEU A 7 7.55 10.00 0.10
N ARG A 8 7.09 8.99 0.84
CA ARG A 8 7.85 7.83 1.23
C ARG A 8 7.46 6.63 0.38
N LEU A 9 8.45 5.93 -0.16
CA LEU A 9 8.26 4.66 -0.86
C LEU A 9 8.53 3.50 0.11
N VAL A 10 7.55 2.62 0.28
CA VAL A 10 7.69 1.39 1.06
C VAL A 10 7.71 0.19 0.11
N SER A 11 8.76 -0.61 0.17
CA SER A 11 8.88 -1.86 -0.59
C SER A 11 8.52 -3.06 0.27
N PHE A 12 7.82 -4.02 -0.31
CA PHE A 12 7.42 -5.27 0.32
C PHE A 12 7.66 -6.43 -0.63
N TYR A 13 8.50 -7.39 -0.22
CA TYR A 13 8.77 -8.58 -1.00
C TYR A 13 7.92 -9.76 -0.50
N HIS A 14 7.02 -10.23 -1.35
CA HIS A 14 6.16 -11.37 -1.06
C HIS A 14 6.83 -12.65 -1.58
N GLN A 15 7.49 -13.39 -0.69
CA GLN A 15 8.27 -14.58 -1.03
C GLN A 15 7.44 -15.65 -1.74
N GLU A 16 6.26 -16.01 -1.22
CA GLU A 16 5.41 -17.06 -1.81
C GLU A 16 4.97 -16.77 -3.25
N LYS A 17 4.82 -15.48 -3.59
CA LYS A 17 4.40 -15.03 -4.93
C LYS A 17 5.59 -14.60 -5.78
N ASN A 18 6.80 -14.70 -5.24
CA ASN A 18 8.04 -14.18 -5.81
C ASN A 18 7.86 -12.77 -6.44
N LYS A 19 7.22 -11.86 -5.70
CA LYS A 19 6.82 -10.55 -6.22
C LYS A 19 7.12 -9.43 -5.25
N ALA A 20 7.69 -8.34 -5.78
CA ALA A 20 7.85 -7.09 -5.05
C ALA A 20 6.63 -6.17 -5.26
N TYR A 21 6.16 -5.58 -4.18
CA TYR A 21 5.12 -4.57 -4.13
C TYR A 21 5.72 -3.26 -3.63
N TYR A 22 5.23 -2.16 -4.17
CA TYR A 22 5.70 -0.81 -3.85
C TYR A 22 4.50 0.05 -3.47
N PHE A 23 4.59 0.72 -2.32
CA PHE A 23 3.52 1.54 -1.76
C PHE A 23 4.07 2.96 -1.55
N LEU A 24 3.42 3.94 -2.17
CA LEU A 24 3.69 5.35 -1.93
C LEU A 24 2.81 5.85 -0.80
N THR A 25 3.39 6.48 0.21
CA THR A 25 2.65 7.02 1.35
C THR A 25 3.22 8.37 1.79
N ASN A 26 2.37 9.19 2.38
CA ASN A 26 2.75 10.42 3.10
C ASN A 26 2.84 10.19 4.62
N LEU A 27 2.70 8.95 5.09
CA LEU A 27 2.81 8.56 6.49
C LEU A 27 4.27 8.20 6.82
N PHE A 28 5.00 9.17 7.37
CA PHE A 28 6.42 9.03 7.67
C PHE A 28 6.68 8.33 9.02
N ASP A 29 5.80 8.55 10.00
CA ASP A 29 5.96 8.02 11.36
C ASP A 29 5.48 6.57 11.51
N GLU A 30 4.67 6.10 10.57
CA GLU A 30 4.12 4.74 10.61
C GLU A 30 5.17 3.68 10.22
N PRO A 31 5.24 2.53 10.91
CA PRO A 31 6.07 1.41 10.50
C PRO A 31 5.72 0.92 9.09
N ALA A 32 6.72 0.48 8.32
CA ALA A 32 6.52 -0.04 6.97
C ALA A 32 5.52 -1.21 6.94
N GLN A 33 5.53 -2.06 7.96
CA GLN A 33 4.60 -3.18 8.12
C GLN A 33 3.15 -2.70 8.22
N ASN A 34 2.89 -1.60 8.93
CA ASN A 34 1.55 -1.02 9.05
C ASN A 34 1.06 -0.51 7.71
N ILE A 35 1.92 0.19 6.95
CA ILE A 35 1.60 0.65 5.59
C ILE A 35 1.19 -0.54 4.70
N THR A 36 1.97 -1.63 4.70
CA THR A 36 1.63 -2.83 3.90
C THR A 36 0.29 -3.45 4.32
N SER A 37 -0.02 -3.43 5.62
CA SER A 37 -1.28 -3.99 6.17
C SER A 37 -2.50 -3.14 5.79
N LEU A 38 -2.38 -1.81 5.83
CA LEU A 38 -3.42 -0.89 5.39
C LEU A 38 -3.77 -1.10 3.91
N TYR A 39 -2.76 -1.26 3.06
CA TYR A 39 -2.98 -1.56 1.64
C TYR A 39 -3.64 -2.93 1.41
N LYS A 40 -3.36 -3.92 2.26
CA LYS A 40 -4.04 -5.23 2.23
C LYS A 40 -5.52 -5.11 2.58
N ILE A 41 -5.87 -4.32 3.60
CA ILE A 41 -7.27 -4.07 4.00
C ILE A 41 -8.02 -3.35 2.87
N ARG A 42 -7.39 -2.35 2.23
CA ARG A 42 -7.99 -1.63 1.09
C ARG A 42 -8.40 -2.59 -0.03
N TRP A 43 -7.55 -3.56 -0.37
CA TRP A 43 -7.89 -4.58 -1.38
C TRP A 43 -9.03 -5.50 -0.95
N GLN A 44 -9.10 -5.87 0.33
CA GLN A 44 -10.21 -6.69 0.83
C GLN A 44 -11.55 -5.97 0.70
N ILE A 45 -11.59 -4.67 0.98
CA ILE A 45 -12.78 -3.83 0.80
C ILE A 45 -13.20 -3.79 -0.68
N GLU A 46 -12.27 -3.55 -1.60
CA GLU A 46 -12.55 -3.56 -3.04
C GLU A 46 -13.11 -4.91 -3.52
N LEU A 47 -12.53 -6.02 -3.03
CA LEU A 47 -13.00 -7.36 -3.35
C LEU A 47 -14.38 -7.66 -2.77
N MET A 48 -14.68 -7.18 -1.56
CA MET A 48 -15.99 -7.31 -0.95
C MET A 48 -17.05 -6.59 -1.81
N PHE A 49 -16.82 -5.34 -2.18
CA PHE A 49 -17.75 -4.58 -3.02
C PHE A 49 -17.92 -5.19 -4.42
N LYS A 50 -16.86 -5.76 -5.00
CA LYS A 50 -16.94 -6.47 -6.28
C LYS A 50 -17.87 -7.68 -6.23
N LYS A 51 -18.01 -8.35 -5.08
CA LYS A 51 -18.84 -9.56 -4.93
C LYS A 51 -20.32 -9.27 -4.64
N ILE A 52 -20.64 -8.08 -4.15
CA ILE A 52 -22.02 -7.68 -3.79
C ILE A 52 -22.78 -7.15 -5.03
N LYS A 53 -22.05 -6.63 -6.02
CA LYS A 53 -22.60 -6.14 -7.28
C LYS A 53 -22.96 -7.30 -8.22
#